data_AF-A0A238ZXB9-F1
#
_entry.id   AF-A0A238ZXB9-F1
#
_cell.length_a   1.000
_cell.length_b   1.000
_cell.length_c   1.000
_cell.angle_alpha   90.00
_cell.angle_beta   90.00
_cell.angle_gamma   90.00
#
_symmetry.space_group_name_H-M   'P 1'
#
loop_
_entity.id
_entity.type
_entity.pdbx_description
1 polymer ?
#
loop_
_entity_poly.entity_id
_entity_poly.type
_entity_poly.pdbx_seq_one_letter_code
_entity_poly.pdbx_strand_id
1 'polypeptide(L)'
;MDVFALFENMGLGVNYVVMSILKNILIAIGFLLLVIPGIYLSVGYMFSSFLMIDKGLSPWEALETSRKTVHKNWLQYFLFILVIVIVNIIGAIPLGLGFIITIPVSYVAVTKLYYRVFDSAV
;
A
#
# COMPACT_ATOMS: atom_id res chain seq x y z
N MET A 1 7.65 2.26 8.75
CA MET A 1 6.29 2.09 9.32
C MET A 1 6.46 1.49 10.69
N ASP A 2 6.28 2.30 11.73
CA ASP A 2 6.30 1.80 13.10
C ASP A 2 4.91 1.29 13.46
N VAL A 3 4.76 -0.03 13.55
CA VAL A 3 3.47 -0.67 13.88
C VAL A 3 3.14 -0.46 15.35
N PHE A 4 4.14 -0.25 16.22
CA PHE A 4 3.93 -0.03 17.64
C PHE A 4 3.22 1.29 17.90
N ALA A 5 3.46 2.31 17.06
CA ALA A 5 2.75 3.59 17.11
C ALA A 5 1.21 3.45 17.00
N LEU A 6 0.71 2.41 16.32
CA LEU A 6 -0.73 2.12 16.24
C LEU A 6 -1.31 1.62 17.57
N PHE A 7 -0.49 0.95 18.38
CA PHE A 7 -0.87 0.44 19.70
C PHE A 7 -0.68 1.49 20.79
N GLU A 8 0.31 2.36 20.64
CA GLU A 8 0.56 3.47 21.56
C GLU A 8 -0.50 4.57 21.47
N ASN A 9 -1.00 4.85 20.25
CA ASN A 9 -2.02 5.85 20.03
C ASN A 9 -3.32 5.20 19.54
N MET A 10 -4.25 4.96 20.48
CA MET A 10 -5.55 4.36 20.17
C MET A 10 -6.34 5.16 19.12
N GLY A 11 -6.17 6.48 19.03
CA GLY A 11 -6.80 7.30 18.00
C GLY A 11 -6.26 7.02 16.60
N LEU A 12 -4.95 6.85 16.46
CA LEU A 12 -4.32 6.44 15.19
C LEU A 12 -4.71 5.02 14.81
N GLY A 13 -4.78 4.10 15.77
CA GLY A 13 -5.24 2.72 15.54
C GLY A 13 -6.67 2.67 14.99
N VAL A 14 -7.60 3.43 15.57
CA VAL A 14 -8.99 3.53 15.08
C VAL A 14 -9.03 4.12 13.67
N ASN A 15 -8.29 5.20 13.40
CA ASN A 15 -8.23 5.80 12.07
C ASN A 15 -7.67 4.84 11.02
N TYR A 16 -6.68 4.02 11.38
CA TYR A 16 -6.13 2.99 10.49
C TYR A 16 -7.16 1.91 10.14
N VAL A 17 -7.95 1.47 11.12
CA VAL A 17 -9.04 0.52 10.90
C VAL A 17 -10.10 1.14 9.98
N VAL A 18 -10.51 2.39 10.24
CA VAL A 18 -11.47 3.12 9.39
C VAL A 18 -10.96 3.25 7.96
N MET A 19 -9.70 3.67 7.77
CA MET A 19 -9.07 3.74 6.45
C MET A 19 -9.05 2.38 5.76
N SER A 20 -8.70 1.33 6.48
CA SER A 20 -8.63 -0.03 5.94
C SER A 20 -10.01 -0.52 5.47
N ILE A 21 -11.07 -0.26 6.25
CA ILE A 21 -12.44 -0.60 5.86
C ILE A 21 -12.85 0.20 4.62
N LEU A 22 -12.67 1.52 4.63
CA LEU A 22 -13.00 2.39 3.48
C LEU A 22 -12.26 1.96 2.22
N LYS A 23 -10.96 1.69 2.31
CA LYS A 23 -10.13 1.20 1.22
C LYS A 23 -10.70 -0.09 0.63
N ASN A 24 -11.00 -1.07 1.48
CA ASN A 24 -11.50 -2.37 1.04
C ASN A 24 -12.90 -2.27 0.41
N ILE A 25 -13.78 -1.43 0.95
CA ILE A 25 -15.10 -1.16 0.36
C ILE A 25 -14.94 -0.56 -1.04
N LEU A 26 -14.10 0.47 -1.19
CA LEU A 26 -13.85 1.12 -2.48
C LEU A 26 -13.27 0.16 -3.51
N ILE A 27 -12.31 -0.66 -3.10
CA ILE A 27 -11.71 -1.70 -3.95
C ILE A 27 -12.76 -2.76 -4.34
N ALA A 28 -13.56 -3.23 -3.38
CA ALA A 28 -14.60 -4.23 -3.62
C ALA A 28 -15.68 -3.70 -4.58
N ILE A 29 -16.13 -2.46 -4.39
CA ILE A 29 -17.04 -1.78 -5.34
C ILE A 29 -16.38 -1.68 -6.71
N GLY A 30 -15.09 -1.33 -6.75
CA GLY A 30 -14.30 -1.31 -7.97
C GLY A 30 -14.39 -2.64 -8.71
N PHE A 31 -14.03 -3.75 -8.04
CA PHE A 31 -14.10 -5.09 -8.62
C PHE A 31 -15.51 -5.54 -8.99
N LEU A 32 -16.53 -5.15 -8.22
CA LEU A 32 -17.94 -5.50 -8.47
C LEU A 32 -18.49 -4.81 -9.73
N LEU A 33 -18.10 -3.54 -9.95
CA LEU A 33 -18.49 -2.82 -11.15
C LEU A 33 -17.78 -3.40 -12.37
N LEU A 34 -16.45 -3.51 -12.33
CA LEU A 34 -15.60 -4.07 -13.38
C LEU A 34 -14.24 -4.47 -12.78
N VAL A 35 -13.60 -5.56 -13.23
CA VAL A 35 -12.29 -5.99 -12.67
C VAL A 35 -11.20 -4.91 -12.79
N ILE A 36 -11.23 -4.12 -13.87
CA ILE A 36 -10.24 -3.07 -14.17
C ILE A 36 -10.20 -1.95 -13.10
N PRO A 37 -11.31 -1.28 -12.73
CA PRO A 37 -11.30 -0.28 -11.67
C PRO A 37 -10.90 -0.85 -10.30
N GLY A 38 -11.19 -2.12 -10.01
CA GLY A 38 -10.70 -2.79 -8.80
C GLY A 38 -9.17 -2.88 -8.73
N ILE A 39 -8.53 -3.31 -9.82
CA ILE A 39 -7.06 -3.32 -9.94
C ILE A 39 -6.50 -1.91 -9.84
N TYR A 40 -7.11 -0.94 -10.54
CA TYR A 40 -6.68 0.46 -10.52
C TYR A 40 -6.64 1.03 -9.10
N LEU A 41 -7.71 0.85 -8.32
CA LEU A 41 -7.81 1.33 -6.95
C LEU A 41 -6.86 0.59 -6.00
N SER A 42 -6.64 -0.70 -6.22
CA SER A 42 -5.72 -1.51 -5.41
C SER A 42 -4.29 -0.98 -5.50
N VAL A 43 -3.82 -0.68 -6.71
CA VAL A 43 -2.51 -0.05 -6.95
C VAL A 43 -2.52 1.39 -6.43
N GLY A 44 -3.61 2.13 -6.68
CA GLY A 44 -3.79 3.53 -6.28
C GLY A 44 -3.69 3.75 -4.76
N TYR A 45 -4.09 2.77 -3.95
CA TYR A 45 -4.10 2.86 -2.50
C TYR A 45 -2.91 2.21 -1.81
N MET A 46 -1.85 1.85 -2.55
CA MET A 46 -0.65 1.21 -2.02
C MET A 46 0.06 2.03 -0.92
N PHE A 47 0.06 3.37 -1.01
CA PHE A 47 0.77 4.23 -0.05
C PHE A 47 -0.12 4.77 1.08
N SER A 48 -1.42 4.49 1.07
CA SER A 48 -2.40 5.07 2.00
C SER A 48 -2.02 4.79 3.47
N SER A 49 -1.61 3.56 3.78
CA SER A 49 -1.14 3.19 5.13
C SER A 49 0.10 3.96 5.56
N PHE A 50 1.06 4.17 4.66
CA PHE A 50 2.27 4.94 4.94
C PHE A 50 1.95 6.41 5.19
N LEU A 51 1.11 7.02 4.34
CA LEU A 51 0.71 8.42 4.45
C LEU A 51 -0.06 8.72 5.75
N MET A 52 -0.92 7.80 6.19
CA MET A 52 -1.62 7.97 7.45
C MET A 52 -0.66 7.94 8.66
N ILE A 53 0.26 6.98 8.68
CA ILE A 53 1.15 6.77 9.84
C ILE A 53 2.28 7.79 9.86
N ASP A 54 2.92 8.05 8.72
CA ASP A 54 4.10 8.90 8.61
C ASP A 54 3.73 10.39 8.53
N LYS A 55 2.66 10.74 7.82
CA LYS A 55 2.22 12.13 7.64
C LYS A 55 0.98 12.51 8.47
N GLY A 56 0.46 11.60 9.29
CA GLY A 56 -0.68 11.87 10.18
C GLY A 56 -1.98 12.23 9.47
N LEU A 57 -2.12 11.88 8.18
CA LEU A 57 -3.30 12.26 7.39
C LEU A 57 -4.56 11.53 7.86
N SER A 58 -5.71 12.19 7.71
CA SER A 58 -7.00 11.55 7.98
C SER A 58 -7.26 10.38 7.01
N PRO A 59 -8.16 9.42 7.36
CA PRO A 59 -8.45 8.25 6.54
C PRO A 59 -8.75 8.55 5.07
N TRP A 60 -9.55 9.57 4.82
CA TRP A 60 -9.92 9.97 3.46
C TRP A 60 -8.77 10.67 2.74
N GLU A 61 -8.10 11.62 3.40
CA GLU A 61 -6.97 12.36 2.83
C GLU A 61 -5.81 11.43 2.46
N ALA A 62 -5.53 10.40 3.28
CA ALA A 62 -4.52 9.40 3.00
C ALA A 62 -4.82 8.62 1.71
N LEU A 63 -6.07 8.18 1.54
CA LEU A 63 -6.53 7.48 0.34
C LEU A 63 -6.48 8.36 -0.89
N GLU A 64 -6.99 9.58 -0.79
CA GLU A 64 -7.03 10.53 -1.90
C GLU A 64 -5.63 10.96 -2.33
N THR A 65 -4.75 11.25 -1.38
CA THR A 65 -3.35 11.64 -1.62
C THR A 65 -2.57 10.48 -2.24
N SER A 66 -2.73 9.25 -1.74
CA SER A 66 -2.15 8.05 -2.37
C SER A 66 -2.61 7.93 -3.82
N ARG A 67 -3.92 8.00 -4.07
CA ARG A 67 -4.50 7.85 -5.41
C ARG A 67 -4.00 8.93 -6.37
N LYS A 68 -4.00 10.21 -5.97
CA LYS A 68 -3.52 11.32 -6.82
C LYS A 68 -2.06 11.17 -7.18
N THR A 69 -1.24 10.69 -6.24
CA THR A 69 0.20 10.50 -6.46
C THR A 69 0.47 9.32 -7.39
N VAL A 70 -0.19 8.19 -7.13
CA VAL A 70 -0.04 6.98 -7.96
C VAL A 70 -0.59 7.21 -9.36
N HIS A 71 -1.71 7.94 -9.50
CA HIS A 71 -2.36 8.18 -10.80
C HIS A 71 -1.41 8.77 -11.85
N LYS A 72 -0.53 9.70 -11.45
CA LYS A 72 0.42 10.37 -12.36
C LYS A 72 1.28 9.39 -13.15
N ASN A 73 1.76 8.33 -12.49
CA ASN A 73 2.63 7.30 -13.08
C ASN A 73 2.08 5.89 -12.83
N TRP A 74 0.76 5.72 -12.95
CA TRP A 74 0.06 4.50 -12.48
C TRP A 74 0.67 3.21 -13.02
N LEU A 75 1.03 3.18 -14.30
CA LEU A 75 1.63 2.02 -14.95
C LEU A 75 2.96 1.61 -14.30
N GLN A 76 3.80 2.58 -13.89
CA GLN A 76 5.08 2.30 -13.24
C GLN A 76 4.88 1.63 -11.88
N TYR A 77 3.90 2.11 -11.11
CA TYR A 77 3.54 1.50 -9.83
C TYR A 77 2.90 0.12 -10.00
N PHE A 78 2.08 -0.07 -11.03
CA PHE A 78 1.52 -1.37 -11.36
C PHE A 78 2.62 -2.39 -11.71
N LEU A 79 3.58 -2.01 -12.56
CA LEU A 79 4.73 -2.85 -12.91
C LEU A 79 5.60 -3.16 -11.68
N PHE A 80 5.79 -2.20 -10.79
CA PHE A 80 6.52 -2.41 -9.55
C PHE A 80 5.85 -3.46 -8.65
N ILE A 81 4.53 -3.36 -8.45
CA ILE A 81 3.77 -4.36 -7.70
C ILE A 81 3.82 -5.72 -8.41
N LEU A 82 3.73 -5.75 -9.74
CA LEU A 82 3.82 -6.97 -10.52
C LEU A 82 5.17 -7.68 -10.31
N VAL A 83 6.29 -6.95 -10.30
CA VAL A 83 7.62 -7.50 -10.01
C VAL A 83 7.67 -8.08 -8.60
N ILE A 84 7.14 -7.37 -7.60
CA ILE A 84 7.04 -7.88 -6.22
C ILE A 84 6.25 -9.18 -6.16
N VAL A 85 5.11 -9.26 -6.86
CA VAL A 85 4.28 -10.47 -6.91
C VAL A 85 5.06 -11.62 -7.53
N ILE A 86 5.76 -11.40 -8.65
CA ILE A 86 6.58 -12.42 -9.31
C ILE A 86 7.69 -12.92 -8.37
N VAL A 87 8.39 -12.01 -7.69
CA VAL A 87 9.44 -12.38 -6.71
C VAL A 87 8.86 -13.24 -5.58
N ASN A 88 7.68 -12.89 -5.06
CA ASN A 88 7.02 -13.68 -4.02
C ASN A 88 6.55 -15.04 -4.53
N ILE A 89 6.07 -15.15 -5.77
CA ILE A 89 5.73 -16.44 -6.39
C ILE A 89 6.97 -17.32 -6.53
N ILE A 90 8.11 -16.76 -6.97
CA ILE A 90 9.38 -17.49 -7.06
C ILE A 90 9.84 -17.95 -5.66
N GLY A 91 9.69 -17.09 -4.65
CA GLY A 91 9.95 -17.44 -3.25
C GLY A 91 9.02 -18.52 -2.68
N ALA A 92 7.83 -18.70 -3.28
CA ALA A 92 6.90 -19.75 -2.89
C ALA A 92 7.29 -21.14 -3.40
N ILE A 93 8.05 -21.23 -4.51
CA ILE A 93 8.49 -22.48 -5.15
C ILE A 93 9.20 -23.44 -4.18
N PRO A 94 10.14 -23.01 -3.31
CA PRO A 94 10.76 -23.86 -2.29
C PRO A 94 9.84 -24.12 -1.09
N LEU A 95 8.60 -24.58 -1.35
CA LEU A 95 7.58 -24.88 -0.31
C LEU A 95 7.25 -23.68 0.61
N GLY A 96 7.33 -22.45 0.09
CA GLY A 96 7.08 -21.24 0.87
C GLY A 96 8.24 -20.78 1.76
N LEU A 97 9.36 -21.50 1.82
CA LEU A 97 10.54 -21.08 2.59
C LEU A 97 11.14 -19.77 2.08
N GLY A 98 11.00 -19.48 0.78
CA GLY A 98 11.45 -18.21 0.22
C GLY A 98 10.65 -17.01 0.71
N PHE A 99 9.42 -17.19 1.24
CA PHE A 99 8.67 -16.09 1.83
C PHE A 99 9.38 -15.44 3.01
N ILE A 100 10.20 -16.19 3.75
CA ILE A 100 11.01 -15.66 4.84
C ILE A 100 11.91 -14.52 4.34
N ILE A 101 12.36 -14.58 3.08
CA ILE A 101 13.23 -13.58 2.45
C ILE A 101 12.43 -12.61 1.59
N THR A 102 11.49 -13.08 0.79
CA THR A 102 10.79 -12.22 -0.18
C THR A 102 9.85 -11.23 0.50
N ILE A 103 9.23 -11.59 1.63
CA ILE A 103 8.37 -10.68 2.39
C ILE A 103 9.16 -9.46 2.90
N PRO A 104 10.24 -9.60 3.69
CA PRO A 104 11.00 -8.44 4.16
C PRO A 104 11.61 -7.64 3.01
N VAL A 105 12.10 -8.30 1.96
CA VAL A 105 12.59 -7.61 0.75
C VAL A 105 11.49 -6.77 0.11
N SER A 106 10.27 -7.30 0.01
CA SER A 106 9.11 -6.57 -0.51
C SER A 106 8.81 -5.33 0.33
N TYR A 107 8.77 -5.46 1.66
CA TYR A 107 8.55 -4.33 2.56
C TYR A 107 9.61 -3.24 2.42
N VAL A 108 10.89 -3.61 2.34
CA VAL A 108 11.98 -2.66 2.13
C VAL A 108 11.86 -1.96 0.78
N ALA A 109 11.52 -2.69 -0.29
CA ALA A 109 11.33 -2.12 -1.61
C ALA A 109 10.20 -1.08 -1.63
N VAL A 110 9.03 -1.43 -1.07
CA VAL A 110 7.88 -0.53 -0.97
C VAL A 110 8.22 0.71 -0.14
N THR A 111 8.89 0.52 0.99
CA THR A 111 9.28 1.60 1.90
C THR A 111 10.28 2.55 1.23
N LYS A 112 11.29 2.04 0.53
CA LYS A 112 12.23 2.87 -0.25
C LYS A 112 11.53 3.65 -1.36
N LEU A 113 10.57 3.02 -2.04
CA LEU A 113 9.78 3.70 -3.06
C LEU A 113 8.93 4.82 -2.44
N TYR A 114 8.32 4.55 -1.28
CA TYR A 114 7.56 5.56 -0.54
C TYR A 114 8.41 6.78 -0.20
N TYR A 115 9.58 6.59 0.43
CA TYR A 115 10.48 7.71 0.74
C TYR A 115 10.95 8.44 -0.53
N ARG A 116 11.27 7.72 -1.61
CA ARG A 116 11.64 8.38 -2.86
C ARG A 116 10.52 9.26 -3.43
N VAL A 117 9.26 8.93 -3.21
CA VAL A 117 8.12 9.66 -3.79
C VAL A 117 7.63 10.80 -2.88
N PHE A 118 7.67 10.59 -1.56
CA PHE A 118 7.05 11.49 -0.57
C PHE A 118 8.05 12.20 0.35
N ASP A 119 9.31 11.78 0.37
CA ASP A 119 10.38 12.34 1.22
C ASP A 119 11.44 13.10 0.40
N SER A 120 11.47 12.93 -0.92
CA SER A 120 12.30 13.74 -1.83
C SER A 120 11.81 15.20 -2.00
N ALA A 121 11.04 15.72 -1.05
CA ALA A 121 10.53 17.09 -0.99
C ALA A 121 11.10 17.86 0.22
N VAL A 122 12.25 17.42 0.74
CA VAL A 122 13.07 18.13 1.74
C VAL A 122 14.43 18.46 1.15
#